data_AF-A0A8H7R640-F1
#
_entry.id   AF-A0A8H7R640-F1
#
_cell.length_a   1.000
_cell.length_b   1.000
_cell.length_c   1.000
_cell.angle_alpha   90.00
_cell.angle_beta   90.00
_cell.angle_gamma   90.00
#
_symmetry.space_group_name_H-M   'P 1'
#
loop_
_entity.id
_entity.type
_entity.pdbx_description
1 polymer ?
#
loop_
_entity_poly.entity_id
_entity_poly.type
_entity_poly.pdbx_seq_one_letter_code
_entity_poly.pdbx_strand_id
1 'polypeptide(L)'
;MPISNNKRLSFVNFPIPFDHPYTIPTLIATVGASAFLYYSLQASHKSDLKEAIRQQVVHKRKHLKRKQDKFASLKIENQYVNPFNEWKQPSISILDSILYWFGIDNNNQIPKIEQDLIDSLPIVKPQFNHNHTSLTWLGQSTCLITLEGLKILTDPVFEHPKRLRPPPCLLNDIGNIDIILVSHQHFDHLDENVVKQIGNNATWYIPLGLREWFIKKGIDNVIELDWWQEMHHKGHSDVIIASVPSMHSSHKEESLWCSFVIKSQNERIFFCGDTGYVPELFQSIRDIYSPFTFAALPIGTFEPQTMLKSLHMNPEEAVQAHLDLGSPRISIGVHWGTFMKSNEPYLSPIQQLIDSYSKIEENDTSRFITTSFGETIFA
;
A
#
# COMPACT_ATOMS: atom_id res chain seq x y z
N MET A 1 25.63 -58.58 -35.96
CA MET A 1 24.36 -57.85 -36.21
C MET A 1 23.79 -57.43 -34.87
N PRO A 2 23.56 -56.13 -34.61
CA PRO A 2 23.00 -55.68 -33.34
C PRO A 2 21.47 -55.72 -33.39
N ILE A 3 20.84 -56.24 -32.33
CA ILE A 3 19.40 -56.18 -32.12
C ILE A 3 19.11 -54.85 -31.40
N SER A 4 18.63 -53.86 -32.13
CA SER A 4 18.11 -52.61 -31.53
C SER A 4 16.68 -52.83 -31.04
N ASN A 5 16.50 -53.01 -29.74
CA ASN A 5 15.16 -53.02 -29.12
C ASN A 5 14.74 -51.57 -28.82
N ASN A 6 14.21 -50.88 -29.83
CA ASN A 6 13.48 -49.63 -29.65
C ASN A 6 11.98 -49.93 -29.77
N LYS A 7 11.36 -50.46 -28.71
CA LYS A 7 9.89 -50.54 -28.63
C LYS A 7 9.36 -49.14 -28.31
N ARG A 8 8.99 -48.39 -29.35
CA ARG A 8 8.04 -47.28 -29.21
C ARG A 8 6.72 -47.84 -28.70
N LEU A 9 6.19 -47.26 -27.62
CA LEU A 9 4.80 -47.47 -27.19
C LEU A 9 3.89 -47.08 -28.36
N SER A 10 3.27 -48.07 -29.01
CA SER A 10 2.20 -47.84 -29.99
C SER A 10 0.92 -47.52 -29.21
N PHE A 11 0.41 -46.30 -29.35
CA PHE A 11 -0.95 -45.99 -28.91
C PHE A 11 -1.91 -46.87 -29.72
N VAL A 12 -2.61 -47.76 -29.04
CA VAL A 12 -3.68 -48.58 -29.61
C VAL A 12 -4.76 -47.63 -30.12
N ASN A 13 -5.05 -47.66 -31.41
CA ASN A 13 -6.17 -46.95 -32.03
C ASN A 13 -7.49 -47.54 -31.51
N PHE A 14 -7.98 -47.03 -30.39
CA PHE A 14 -9.39 -47.20 -30.02
C PHE A 14 -10.24 -46.32 -30.95
N PRO A 15 -11.16 -46.89 -31.76
CA PRO A 15 -12.07 -46.08 -32.54
C PRO A 15 -12.99 -45.33 -31.59
N ILE A 16 -12.83 -44.00 -31.52
CA ILE A 16 -13.76 -43.14 -30.78
C ILE A 16 -15.02 -43.00 -31.65
N PRO A 17 -16.19 -43.49 -31.23
CA PRO A 17 -17.41 -43.38 -32.03
C PRO A 17 -17.92 -41.94 -31.99
N PHE A 18 -17.55 -41.14 -32.99
CA PHE A 18 -17.99 -39.74 -33.14
C PHE A 18 -19.48 -39.61 -33.46
N ASP A 19 -20.15 -40.71 -33.80
CA ASP A 19 -21.57 -40.75 -34.18
C ASP A 19 -22.54 -40.69 -32.98
N HIS A 20 -22.02 -40.80 -31.74
CA HIS A 20 -22.83 -40.73 -30.54
C HIS A 20 -22.97 -39.27 -30.05
N PRO A 21 -24.19 -38.79 -29.73
CA PRO A 21 -24.47 -37.38 -29.47
C PRO A 21 -23.69 -36.78 -28.28
N TYR A 22 -23.16 -37.63 -27.40
CA TYR A 22 -22.38 -37.21 -26.24
C TYR A 22 -20.87 -37.30 -26.44
N THR A 23 -20.35 -37.90 -27.52
CA THR A 23 -18.90 -38.09 -27.70
C THR A 23 -18.13 -36.77 -27.76
N ILE A 24 -18.59 -35.81 -28.57
CA ILE A 24 -17.95 -34.49 -28.68
C ILE A 24 -18.09 -33.70 -27.36
N PRO A 25 -19.28 -33.57 -26.75
CA PRO A 25 -19.42 -32.95 -25.42
C PRO A 25 -18.52 -33.54 -24.34
N THR A 26 -18.43 -34.88 -24.27
CA THR A 26 -17.57 -35.57 -23.30
C THR A 26 -16.09 -35.28 -23.57
N LEU A 27 -15.64 -35.33 -24.83
CA LEU A 27 -14.25 -35.03 -25.17
C LEU A 27 -13.88 -33.58 -24.80
N ILE A 28 -14.76 -32.62 -25.12
CA ILE A 28 -14.57 -31.21 -24.75
C ILE A 28 -14.48 -31.06 -23.22
N ALA A 29 -15.40 -31.70 -22.48
CA ALA A 29 -15.40 -31.65 -21.02
C ALA A 29 -14.12 -32.28 -20.42
N THR A 30 -13.68 -33.43 -20.95
CA THR A 30 -12.48 -34.13 -20.45
C THR A 30 -11.20 -33.36 -20.77
N VAL A 31 -11.05 -32.84 -21.99
CA VAL A 31 -9.90 -32.01 -22.37
C VAL A 31 -9.90 -30.70 -21.58
N GLY A 32 -11.06 -30.05 -21.44
CA GLY A 32 -11.21 -28.84 -20.64
C GLY A 32 -10.85 -29.04 -19.17
N ALA A 33 -11.37 -30.09 -18.53
CA ALA A 33 -11.05 -30.44 -17.15
C ALA A 33 -9.56 -30.79 -16.96
N SER A 34 -8.98 -31.53 -17.90
CA SER A 34 -7.56 -31.90 -17.87
C SER A 34 -6.65 -30.68 -18.04
N ALA A 35 -6.98 -29.78 -18.97
CA ALA A 35 -6.26 -28.53 -19.16
C ALA A 35 -6.38 -27.63 -17.92
N PHE A 36 -7.58 -27.49 -17.36
CA PHE A 36 -7.80 -26.73 -16.13
C PHE A 36 -6.95 -27.28 -14.96
N LEU A 37 -6.98 -28.59 -14.74
CA LEU A 37 -6.17 -29.25 -13.71
C LEU A 37 -4.67 -29.02 -13.95
N TYR A 38 -4.19 -29.20 -15.19
CA TYR A 38 -2.79 -29.00 -15.55
C TYR A 38 -2.33 -27.56 -15.25
N TYR A 39 -3.07 -26.56 -15.72
CA TYR A 39 -2.73 -25.16 -15.49
C TYR A 39 -2.85 -24.75 -14.01
N SER A 40 -3.82 -25.32 -13.28
CA SER A 40 -3.95 -25.11 -11.83
C SER A 40 -2.76 -25.67 -11.06
N LEU A 41 -2.32 -26.90 -11.38
CA LEU A 41 -1.14 -27.51 -10.77
C LEU A 41 0.14 -26.73 -11.12
N GLN A 42 0.28 -26.30 -12.38
CA GLN A 42 1.42 -25.49 -12.80
C GLN A 42 1.47 -24.14 -12.07
N ALA A 43 0.32 -23.47 -11.90
CA ALA A 43 0.23 -22.22 -11.15
C ALA A 43 0.56 -22.44 -9.66
N SER A 44 0.02 -23.49 -9.03
CA SER A 44 0.34 -23.87 -7.65
C SER A 44 1.84 -24.10 -7.48
N HIS A 45 2.45 -24.92 -8.34
CA HIS A 45 3.87 -25.23 -8.26
C HIS A 45 4.75 -23.97 -8.42
N LYS A 46 4.37 -23.05 -9.31
CA LYS A 46 5.07 -21.78 -9.46
C LYS A 46 4.97 -20.92 -8.19
N SER A 47 3.79 -20.87 -7.56
CA SER A 47 3.59 -20.16 -6.30
C SER A 47 4.42 -20.77 -5.17
N ASP A 48 4.41 -22.10 -5.04
CA ASP A 48 5.17 -22.83 -4.02
C ASP A 48 6.68 -22.60 -4.17
N LEU A 49 7.19 -22.61 -5.40
CA LEU A 49 8.59 -22.33 -5.69
C LEU A 49 8.97 -20.89 -5.32
N LYS A 50 8.12 -19.91 -5.69
CA LYS A 50 8.31 -18.49 -5.34
C LYS A 50 8.36 -18.30 -3.83
N GLU A 51 7.47 -18.96 -3.09
CA GLU A 51 7.45 -18.94 -1.62
C GLU A 51 8.69 -19.62 -1.02
N ALA A 52 9.13 -20.76 -1.55
CA ALA A 52 10.34 -21.44 -1.07
C ALA A 52 11.60 -20.58 -1.25
N ILE A 53 11.75 -19.93 -2.41
CA ILE A 53 12.86 -18.99 -2.68
C ILE A 53 12.78 -17.80 -1.70
N ARG A 54 11.58 -17.23 -1.51
CA ARG A 54 11.36 -16.12 -0.57
C ARG A 54 11.80 -16.51 0.85
N GLN A 55 11.31 -17.63 1.36
CA GLN A 55 11.66 -18.13 2.70
C GLN A 55 13.15 -18.38 2.85
N GLN A 56 13.81 -18.92 1.83
CA GLN A 56 15.26 -19.11 1.85
C GLN A 56 16.01 -17.79 1.97
N VAL A 57 15.58 -16.74 1.25
CA VAL A 57 16.19 -15.41 1.33
C VAL A 57 15.95 -14.78 2.71
N VAL A 58 14.71 -14.83 3.22
CA VAL A 58 14.36 -14.29 4.55
C VAL A 58 15.18 -14.97 5.64
N HIS A 59 15.31 -16.31 5.59
CA HIS A 59 16.14 -17.07 6.52
C HIS A 59 17.62 -16.64 6.48
N LYS A 60 18.19 -16.49 5.28
CA LYS A 60 19.59 -16.02 5.11
C LYS A 60 19.79 -14.59 5.64
N ARG A 61 18.80 -13.71 5.47
CA ARG A 61 18.88 -12.30 5.88
C ARG A 61 18.66 -12.07 7.37
N LYS A 62 18.03 -13.02 8.09
CA LYS A 62 17.68 -12.87 9.52
C LYS A 62 18.85 -12.47 10.43
N HIS A 63 20.06 -12.93 10.10
CA HIS A 63 21.29 -12.71 10.88
C HIS A 63 22.13 -11.51 10.41
N LEU A 64 21.70 -10.80 9.36
CA LEU A 64 22.42 -9.62 8.88
C LEU A 64 22.31 -8.48 9.90
N LYS A 65 23.45 -7.88 10.22
CA LYS A 65 23.53 -6.79 11.20
C LYS A 65 22.99 -5.47 10.64
N ARG A 66 23.28 -5.20 9.36
CA ARG A 66 22.84 -3.98 8.69
C ARG A 66 21.35 -4.10 8.36
N LYS A 67 20.55 -3.19 8.90
CA LYS A 67 19.09 -3.19 8.73
C LYS A 67 18.67 -3.08 7.27
N GLN A 68 19.40 -2.26 6.49
CA GLN A 68 19.15 -2.08 5.06
C GLN A 68 19.34 -3.39 4.27
N ASP A 69 20.33 -4.21 4.62
CA ASP A 69 20.55 -5.50 3.94
C ASP A 69 19.53 -6.55 4.37
N LYS A 70 19.13 -6.51 5.66
CA LYS A 70 18.11 -7.39 6.23
C LYS A 70 16.73 -7.15 5.58
N PHE A 71 16.37 -5.89 5.41
CA PHE A 71 15.10 -5.45 4.83
C PHE A 71 15.26 -4.87 3.42
N ALA A 72 16.21 -5.39 2.63
CA ALA A 72 16.34 -5.03 1.23
C ALA A 72 15.12 -5.53 0.43
N SER A 73 14.75 -4.84 -0.64
CA SER A 73 13.71 -5.32 -1.55
C SER A 73 14.08 -6.71 -2.10
N LEU A 74 13.07 -7.47 -2.52
CA LEU A 74 13.25 -8.80 -3.07
C LEU A 74 12.42 -8.92 -4.35
N LYS A 75 13.11 -9.28 -5.43
CA LYS A 75 12.50 -9.55 -6.73
C LYS A 75 12.80 -10.99 -7.12
N ILE A 76 11.76 -11.74 -7.45
CA ILE A 76 11.86 -13.13 -7.94
C ILE A 76 11.27 -13.13 -9.34
N GLU A 77 12.06 -13.55 -10.32
CA GLU A 77 11.76 -13.35 -11.75
C GLU A 77 11.51 -11.86 -12.04
N ASN A 78 10.29 -11.50 -12.44
CA ASN A 78 9.88 -10.14 -12.77
C ASN A 78 8.94 -9.51 -11.71
N GLN A 79 8.77 -10.17 -10.56
CA GLN A 79 7.82 -9.73 -9.53
C GLN A 79 8.51 -9.42 -8.22
N TYR A 80 8.16 -8.29 -7.62
CA TYR A 80 8.54 -7.96 -6.25
C TYR A 80 7.76 -8.84 -5.27
N VAL A 81 8.40 -9.22 -4.17
CA VAL A 81 7.81 -10.07 -3.12
C VAL A 81 8.19 -9.56 -1.75
N ASN A 82 7.31 -9.79 -0.78
CA ASN A 82 7.53 -9.37 0.60
C ASN A 82 8.64 -10.19 1.29
N PRO A 83 9.76 -9.58 1.70
CA PRO A 83 10.85 -10.28 2.38
C PRO A 83 10.63 -10.34 3.91
N PHE A 84 9.39 -10.42 4.38
CA PHE A 84 9.03 -10.39 5.80
C PHE A 84 8.53 -11.76 6.28
N ASN A 85 8.80 -12.11 7.55
CA ASN A 85 8.31 -13.38 8.11
C ASN A 85 6.79 -13.32 8.38
N GLU A 86 6.32 -12.12 8.66
CA GLU A 86 4.94 -11.75 8.95
C GLU A 86 4.05 -11.88 7.71
N TRP A 87 4.64 -11.77 6.51
CA TRP A 87 3.93 -11.91 5.25
C TRP A 87 3.34 -13.30 5.12
N LYS A 88 2.00 -13.32 5.02
CA LYS A 88 1.23 -14.48 4.61
C LYS A 88 0.52 -14.11 3.33
N GLN A 89 0.58 -14.98 2.33
CA GLN A 89 -0.29 -14.80 1.17
C GLN A 89 -1.74 -14.76 1.67
N PRO A 90 -2.53 -13.74 1.27
CA PRO A 90 -3.95 -13.72 1.56
C PRO A 90 -4.57 -15.03 1.05
N SER A 91 -5.00 -15.90 1.97
CA SER A 91 -5.60 -17.19 1.63
C SER A 91 -7.09 -17.13 1.91
N ILE A 92 -7.89 -17.27 0.88
CA ILE A 92 -9.35 -17.18 0.98
C ILE A 92 -9.94 -18.34 0.20
N SER A 93 -10.90 -19.03 0.78
CA SER A 93 -11.67 -19.99 -0.02
C SER A 93 -12.46 -19.25 -1.10
N ILE A 94 -12.78 -19.90 -2.20
CA ILE A 94 -13.60 -19.29 -3.26
C ILE A 94 -14.94 -18.79 -2.68
N LEU A 95 -15.51 -19.52 -1.72
CA LEU A 95 -16.75 -19.15 -1.03
C LEU A 95 -16.58 -17.89 -0.18
N ASP A 96 -15.51 -17.79 0.61
CA ASP A 96 -15.26 -16.60 1.44
C ASP A 96 -14.95 -15.37 0.58
N SER A 97 -14.31 -15.56 -0.58
CA SER A 97 -14.07 -14.47 -1.55
C SER A 97 -15.39 -13.95 -2.11
N ILE A 98 -16.28 -14.86 -2.51
CA ILE A 98 -17.62 -14.53 -2.99
C ILE A 98 -18.40 -13.79 -1.89
N LEU A 99 -18.46 -14.34 -0.68
CA LEU A 99 -19.16 -13.73 0.46
C LEU A 99 -18.59 -12.35 0.82
N TYR A 100 -17.26 -12.18 0.76
CA TYR A 100 -16.61 -10.89 0.94
C TYR A 100 -17.14 -9.87 -0.09
N TRP A 101 -17.05 -10.17 -1.38
CA TRP A 101 -17.49 -9.24 -2.44
C TRP A 101 -19.00 -8.92 -2.41
N PHE A 102 -19.84 -9.86 -1.98
CA PHE A 102 -21.28 -9.62 -1.79
C PHE A 102 -21.64 -8.94 -0.45
N GLY A 103 -20.69 -8.87 0.49
CA GLY A 103 -20.91 -8.41 1.87
C GLY A 103 -20.32 -7.06 2.25
N ILE A 104 -19.39 -6.49 1.46
CA ILE A 104 -18.72 -5.21 1.74
C ILE A 104 -19.71 -4.08 2.05
N ASP A 105 -20.82 -4.03 1.33
CA ASP A 105 -21.79 -2.93 1.49
C ASP A 105 -22.74 -3.10 2.70
N ASN A 106 -22.84 -4.31 3.28
CA ASN A 106 -23.88 -4.60 4.27
C ASN A 106 -23.44 -4.30 5.72
N ASN A 107 -22.13 -4.20 5.99
CA ASN A 107 -21.60 -4.05 7.35
C ASN A 107 -20.84 -2.73 7.61
N ASN A 108 -20.73 -1.85 6.62
CA ASN A 108 -19.95 -0.61 6.71
C ASN A 108 -20.58 0.49 7.60
N GLN A 109 -21.85 0.31 8.01
CA GLN A 109 -22.61 1.23 8.87
C GLN A 109 -22.62 2.69 8.39
N ILE A 110 -22.48 2.95 7.09
CA ILE A 110 -22.58 4.31 6.56
C ILE A 110 -24.01 4.83 6.81
N PRO A 111 -24.18 6.05 7.36
CA PRO A 111 -25.49 6.64 7.55
C PRO A 111 -26.21 6.80 6.21
N LYS A 112 -27.52 6.47 6.19
CA LYS A 112 -28.37 6.69 5.00
C LYS A 112 -28.77 8.15 4.83
N ILE A 113 -28.72 8.92 5.92
CA ILE A 113 -29.04 10.35 5.95
C ILE A 113 -27.73 11.10 5.70
N GLU A 114 -27.71 11.96 4.67
CA GLU A 114 -26.52 12.71 4.28
C GLU A 114 -26.01 13.63 5.40
N GLN A 115 -26.91 14.24 6.17
CA GLN A 115 -26.54 15.11 7.28
C GLN A 115 -25.75 14.36 8.37
N ASP A 116 -26.16 13.13 8.72
CA ASP A 116 -25.46 12.32 9.71
C ASP A 116 -24.02 12.00 9.26
N LEU A 117 -23.82 11.80 7.94
CA LEU A 117 -22.50 11.60 7.35
C LEU A 117 -21.67 12.90 7.31
N ILE A 118 -22.31 14.05 7.08
CA ILE A 118 -21.65 15.37 7.16
C ILE A 118 -21.16 15.63 8.58
N ASP A 119 -21.99 15.33 9.58
CA ASP A 119 -21.70 15.60 10.98
C ASP A 119 -20.63 14.65 11.53
N SER A 120 -20.60 13.40 11.06
CA SER A 120 -19.60 12.41 11.49
C SER A 120 -18.25 12.53 10.77
N LEU A 121 -18.22 13.08 9.56
CA LEU A 121 -17.01 13.30 8.76
C LEU A 121 -16.94 14.76 8.28
N PRO A 122 -16.65 15.71 9.19
CA PRO A 122 -16.61 17.11 8.87
C PRO A 122 -15.48 17.44 7.89
N ILE A 123 -15.75 18.42 7.02
CA ILE A 123 -14.78 19.03 6.12
C ILE A 123 -14.52 20.46 6.61
N VAL A 124 -13.26 20.79 6.81
CA VAL A 124 -12.79 22.14 7.12
C VAL A 124 -11.91 22.66 5.99
N LYS A 125 -11.90 23.98 5.81
CA LYS A 125 -11.09 24.61 4.77
C LYS A 125 -9.59 24.52 5.15
N PRO A 126 -8.73 23.97 4.28
CA PRO A 126 -7.30 23.91 4.57
C PRO A 126 -6.62 25.27 4.67
N GLN A 127 -5.51 25.32 5.40
CA GLN A 127 -4.63 26.48 5.48
C GLN A 127 -3.41 26.28 4.59
N PHE A 128 -3.25 27.10 3.56
CA PHE A 128 -2.16 26.97 2.58
C PHE A 128 -1.07 28.04 2.68
N ASN A 129 -1.36 29.16 3.37
CA ASN A 129 -0.52 30.36 3.37
C ASN A 129 0.19 30.52 4.71
N HIS A 130 1.17 29.66 4.96
CA HIS A 130 2.05 29.75 6.12
C HIS A 130 3.42 29.12 5.79
N ASN A 131 4.43 29.45 6.60
CA ASN A 131 5.79 28.92 6.43
C ASN A 131 6.17 27.91 7.52
N HIS A 132 5.29 27.66 8.49
CA HIS A 132 5.51 26.69 9.55
C HIS A 132 5.38 25.27 9.02
N THR A 133 6.16 24.35 9.59
CA THR A 133 6.01 22.92 9.33
C THR A 133 4.61 22.50 9.74
N SER A 134 3.87 21.90 8.80
CA SER A 134 2.51 21.44 9.04
C SER A 134 2.17 20.20 8.25
N LEU A 135 1.12 19.52 8.68
CA LEU A 135 0.47 18.46 7.93
C LEU A 135 -1.04 18.72 7.88
N THR A 136 -1.58 18.77 6.67
CA THR A 136 -3.01 18.86 6.41
C THR A 136 -3.50 17.55 5.81
N TRP A 137 -4.45 16.88 6.45
CA TRP A 137 -5.03 15.65 5.91
C TRP A 137 -6.13 15.98 4.90
N LEU A 138 -5.96 15.63 3.62
CA LEU A 138 -6.93 15.91 2.54
C LEU A 138 -7.87 14.74 2.24
N GLY A 139 -7.77 13.66 3.02
CA GLY A 139 -8.53 12.43 2.86
C GLY A 139 -7.70 11.30 2.26
N GLN A 140 -8.10 10.06 2.57
CA GLN A 140 -7.38 8.83 2.31
C GLN A 140 -5.93 8.93 2.78
N SER A 141 -4.94 8.63 1.94
CA SER A 141 -3.53 8.81 2.24
C SER A 141 -2.98 10.12 1.67
N THR A 142 -3.85 11.01 1.19
CA THR A 142 -3.48 12.32 0.68
C THR A 142 -3.25 13.31 1.81
N CYS A 143 -2.00 13.69 2.01
CA CYS A 143 -1.59 14.73 2.95
C CYS A 143 -0.87 15.84 2.20
N LEU A 144 -1.19 17.09 2.52
CA LEU A 144 -0.36 18.23 2.17
C LEU A 144 0.55 18.54 3.34
N ILE A 145 1.85 18.40 3.13
CA ILE A 145 2.90 18.70 4.09
C ILE A 145 3.54 20.00 3.66
N THR A 146 3.64 20.95 4.58
CA THR A 146 4.49 22.14 4.41
C THR A 146 5.76 21.91 5.20
N LEU A 147 6.92 22.01 4.54
CA LEU A 147 8.22 21.80 5.18
C LEU A 147 9.21 22.84 4.67
N GLU A 148 9.61 23.78 5.54
CA GLU A 148 10.62 24.81 5.21
C GLU A 148 10.28 25.58 3.90
N GLY A 149 8.98 25.86 3.68
CA GLY A 149 8.48 26.55 2.50
C GLY A 149 8.17 25.66 1.29
N LEU A 150 8.54 24.38 1.33
CA LEU A 150 8.16 23.39 0.32
C LEU A 150 6.76 22.84 0.58
N LYS A 151 5.99 22.65 -0.49
CA LYS A 151 4.71 21.93 -0.48
C LYS A 151 4.92 20.52 -1.02
N ILE A 152 4.67 19.54 -0.16
CA ILE A 152 4.85 18.12 -0.44
C ILE A 152 3.48 17.45 -0.39
N LEU A 153 3.08 16.77 -1.45
CA LEU A 153 1.79 16.08 -1.53
C LEU A 153 2.02 14.56 -1.53
N THR A 154 1.35 13.83 -0.66
CA THR A 154 1.44 12.36 -0.60
C THR A 154 0.26 11.72 -1.31
N ASP A 155 0.47 10.60 -2.00
CA ASP A 155 -0.55 9.73 -2.60
C ASP A 155 -1.82 10.47 -3.08
N PRO A 156 -1.68 11.37 -4.07
CA PRO A 156 -2.70 12.35 -4.33
C PRO A 156 -3.89 11.75 -5.07
N VAL A 157 -5.04 11.76 -4.38
CA VAL A 157 -6.35 11.36 -4.94
C VAL A 157 -7.38 12.41 -4.56
N PHE A 158 -8.06 12.97 -5.56
CA PHE A 158 -9.02 14.06 -5.36
C PHE A 158 -10.43 13.62 -5.76
N GLU A 159 -10.83 13.85 -7.01
CA GLU A 159 -12.20 13.59 -7.46
C GLU A 159 -12.39 12.12 -7.83
N HIS A 160 -13.14 11.38 -7.01
CA HIS A 160 -13.53 10.00 -7.32
C HIS A 160 -14.96 9.71 -6.81
N PRO A 161 -15.84 9.08 -7.62
CA PRO A 161 -17.26 8.92 -7.30
C PRO A 161 -17.54 8.03 -6.09
N LYS A 162 -16.57 7.20 -5.69
CA LYS A 162 -16.69 6.32 -4.52
C LYS A 162 -16.28 6.96 -3.18
N ARG A 163 -15.89 8.24 -3.17
CA ARG A 163 -15.55 8.91 -1.92
C ARG A 163 -16.81 9.13 -1.09
N LEU A 164 -16.72 8.89 0.22
CA LEU A 164 -17.78 9.23 1.18
C LEU A 164 -17.97 10.73 1.32
N ARG A 165 -16.87 11.48 1.21
CA ARG A 165 -16.82 12.93 1.33
C ARG A 165 -15.98 13.53 0.19
N PRO A 166 -16.38 14.68 -0.39
CA PRO A 166 -15.55 15.36 -1.37
C PRO A 166 -14.21 15.78 -0.76
N PRO A 167 -13.14 15.97 -1.57
CA PRO A 167 -11.90 16.53 -1.06
C PRO A 167 -12.16 17.93 -0.47
N PRO A 168 -11.40 18.35 0.57
CA PRO A 168 -11.64 19.61 1.28
C PRO A 168 -11.24 20.85 0.47
N CYS A 169 -10.59 20.68 -0.69
CA CYS A 169 -10.18 21.73 -1.61
C CYS A 169 -10.02 21.15 -3.02
N LEU A 170 -9.96 22.02 -4.02
CA LEU A 170 -9.53 21.64 -5.36
C LEU A 170 -8.01 21.55 -5.41
N LEU A 171 -7.48 20.73 -6.33
CA LEU A 171 -6.04 20.63 -6.54
C LEU A 171 -5.38 21.99 -6.85
N ASN A 172 -6.06 22.83 -7.65
CA ASN A 172 -5.58 24.17 -7.99
C ASN A 172 -5.55 25.14 -6.80
N ASP A 173 -6.33 24.89 -5.74
CA ASP A 173 -6.35 25.76 -4.55
C ASP A 173 -5.05 25.63 -3.73
N ILE A 174 -4.34 24.51 -3.86
CA ILE A 174 -3.07 24.26 -3.16
C ILE A 174 -1.96 25.17 -3.72
N GLY A 175 -2.04 25.52 -5.01
CA GLY A 175 -1.01 26.25 -5.74
C GLY A 175 0.14 25.36 -6.20
N ASN A 176 1.36 25.92 -6.24
CA ASN A 176 2.54 25.18 -6.68
C ASN A 176 2.89 24.08 -5.66
N ILE A 177 3.06 22.86 -6.17
CA ILE A 177 3.52 21.69 -5.41
C ILE A 177 4.94 21.39 -5.87
N ASP A 178 5.88 21.23 -4.93
CA ASP A 178 7.28 21.02 -5.25
C ASP A 178 7.61 19.52 -5.38
N ILE A 179 7.05 18.72 -4.46
CA ILE A 179 7.35 17.29 -4.30
C ILE A 179 6.05 16.50 -4.23
N ILE A 180 6.01 15.37 -4.92
CA ILE A 180 4.94 14.40 -4.78
C ILE A 180 5.53 13.05 -4.40
N LEU A 181 4.95 12.41 -3.38
CA LEU A 181 5.34 11.08 -2.93
C LEU A 181 4.23 10.10 -3.31
N VAL A 182 4.55 9.05 -4.08
CA VAL A 182 3.62 7.98 -4.43
C VAL A 182 4.11 6.69 -3.81
N SER A 183 3.43 6.16 -2.80
CA SER A 183 3.81 4.95 -2.07
C SER A 183 3.70 3.70 -2.95
N HIS A 184 2.62 3.60 -3.74
CA HIS A 184 2.35 2.48 -4.64
C HIS A 184 1.25 2.81 -5.66
N GLN A 185 1.02 1.91 -6.61
CA GLN A 185 0.19 2.13 -7.81
C GLN A 185 -1.30 1.77 -7.67
N HIS A 186 -1.84 1.62 -6.46
CA HIS A 186 -3.29 1.40 -6.31
C HIS A 186 -4.08 2.69 -6.60
N PHE A 187 -5.31 2.54 -7.08
CA PHE A 187 -6.13 3.66 -7.58
C PHE A 187 -6.44 4.71 -6.51
N ASP A 188 -6.45 4.32 -5.24
CA ASP A 188 -6.70 5.23 -4.11
C ASP A 188 -5.43 5.85 -3.53
N HIS A 189 -4.29 5.63 -4.18
CA HIS A 189 -2.99 6.27 -3.90
C HIS A 189 -2.38 6.97 -5.13
N LEU A 190 -2.82 6.60 -6.34
CA LEU A 190 -2.33 7.16 -7.60
C LEU A 190 -3.50 7.46 -8.54
N ASP A 191 -3.90 8.73 -8.59
CA ASP A 191 -4.94 9.23 -9.47
C ASP A 191 -4.35 9.76 -10.79
N GLU A 192 -4.66 9.11 -11.91
CA GLU A 192 -4.20 9.51 -13.24
C GLU A 192 -4.62 10.94 -13.62
N ASN A 193 -5.79 11.40 -13.15
CA ASN A 193 -6.24 12.77 -13.43
C ASN A 193 -5.37 13.79 -12.72
N VAL A 194 -4.96 13.51 -11.47
CA VAL A 194 -4.03 14.36 -10.72
C VAL A 194 -2.65 14.36 -11.39
N VAL A 195 -2.17 13.20 -11.82
CA VAL A 195 -0.90 13.08 -12.57
C VAL A 195 -0.89 13.96 -13.81
N LYS A 196 -1.98 13.94 -14.60
CA LYS A 196 -2.13 14.80 -15.79
C LYS A 196 -2.21 16.28 -15.46
N GLN A 197 -2.90 16.65 -14.38
CA GLN A 197 -3.09 18.06 -13.98
C GLN A 197 -1.81 18.68 -13.44
N ILE A 198 -1.06 17.97 -12.58
CA ILE A 198 0.20 18.50 -12.03
C ILE A 198 1.31 18.46 -13.08
N GLY A 199 1.37 17.39 -13.87
CA GLY A 199 2.37 17.25 -14.90
C GLY A 199 3.80 17.21 -14.35
N ASN A 200 4.73 17.82 -15.09
CA ASN A 200 6.14 17.95 -14.71
C ASN A 200 6.42 19.16 -13.80
N ASN A 201 5.40 19.88 -13.32
CA ASN A 201 5.56 21.05 -12.47
C ASN A 201 6.07 20.70 -11.05
N ALA A 202 5.83 19.46 -10.61
CA ALA A 202 6.36 18.91 -9.37
C ALA A 202 7.35 17.77 -9.67
N THR A 203 8.22 17.46 -8.72
CA THR A 203 9.09 16.28 -8.79
C THR A 203 8.39 15.09 -8.15
N TRP A 204 8.18 14.02 -8.91
CA TRP A 204 7.52 12.81 -8.43
C TRP A 204 8.55 11.82 -7.90
N TYR A 205 8.44 11.43 -6.63
CA TYR A 205 9.20 10.33 -6.03
C TYR A 205 8.33 9.10 -5.95
N ILE A 206 8.78 8.02 -6.57
CA ILE A 206 7.99 6.82 -6.80
C ILE A 206 8.82 5.56 -6.51
N PRO A 207 8.19 4.42 -6.16
CA PRO A 207 8.88 3.15 -6.04
C PRO A 207 9.40 2.65 -7.41
N LEU A 208 10.45 1.85 -7.38
CA LEU A 208 10.99 1.18 -8.57
C LEU A 208 9.91 0.44 -9.39
N GLY A 209 10.01 0.53 -10.71
CA GLY A 209 9.16 -0.17 -11.67
C GLY A 209 7.92 0.60 -12.11
N LEU A 210 7.71 1.83 -11.59
CA LEU A 210 6.55 2.65 -11.91
C LEU A 210 6.86 3.77 -12.92
N ARG A 211 8.13 4.05 -13.24
CA ARG A 211 8.53 5.10 -14.19
C ARG A 211 7.91 4.93 -15.58
N GLU A 212 7.87 3.71 -16.10
CA GLU A 212 7.32 3.48 -17.45
C GLU A 212 5.86 3.93 -17.54
N TRP A 213 5.09 3.75 -16.46
CA TRP A 213 3.70 4.21 -16.38
C TRP A 213 3.62 5.75 -16.48
N PHE A 214 4.48 6.47 -15.76
CA PHE A 214 4.55 7.94 -15.81
C PHE A 214 5.01 8.47 -17.17
N ILE A 215 6.05 7.86 -17.76
CA ILE A 215 6.57 8.26 -19.07
C ILE A 215 5.50 8.08 -20.16
N LYS A 216 4.69 7.00 -20.10
CA LYS A 216 3.53 6.80 -20.99
C LYS A 216 2.46 7.89 -20.86
N LYS A 217 2.47 8.66 -19.77
CA LYS A 217 1.58 9.81 -19.52
C LYS A 217 2.25 11.16 -19.79
N GLY A 218 3.48 11.16 -20.33
CA GLY A 218 4.24 12.37 -20.65
C GLY A 218 4.93 13.01 -19.45
N ILE A 219 5.06 12.29 -18.33
CA ILE A 219 5.68 12.79 -17.10
C ILE A 219 7.07 12.18 -16.97
N ASP A 220 8.10 13.03 -16.99
CA ASP A 220 9.51 12.63 -16.95
C ASP A 220 10.29 13.20 -15.75
N ASN A 221 9.74 14.21 -15.06
CA ASN A 221 10.24 14.73 -13.78
C ASN A 221 9.92 13.76 -12.62
N VAL A 222 10.48 12.56 -12.73
CA VAL A 222 10.20 11.40 -11.89
C VAL A 222 11.51 10.79 -11.41
N ILE A 223 11.59 10.50 -10.12
CA ILE A 223 12.71 9.84 -9.45
C ILE A 223 12.21 8.52 -8.90
N GLU A 224 12.73 7.41 -9.45
CA GLU A 224 12.47 6.07 -8.90
C GLU A 224 13.48 5.75 -7.80
N LEU A 225 12.96 5.21 -6.69
CA LEU A 225 13.76 4.77 -5.56
C LEU A 225 13.45 3.31 -5.20
N ASP A 226 14.50 2.56 -4.90
CA ASP A 226 14.44 1.30 -4.16
C ASP A 226 14.38 1.59 -2.65
N TRP A 227 14.02 0.58 -1.87
CA TRP A 227 14.09 0.68 -0.42
C TRP A 227 15.49 1.01 0.07
N TRP A 228 15.54 1.90 1.05
CA TRP A 228 16.75 2.49 1.65
C TRP A 228 17.56 3.39 0.72
N GLN A 229 17.06 3.70 -0.48
CA GLN A 229 17.66 4.75 -1.31
C GLN A 229 17.19 6.12 -0.86
N GLU A 230 18.14 7.03 -0.84
CA GLU A 230 17.97 8.43 -0.48
C GLU A 230 18.29 9.31 -1.68
N MET A 231 17.57 10.42 -1.81
CA MET A 231 17.81 11.42 -2.83
C MET A 231 17.65 12.82 -2.25
N HIS A 232 18.64 13.67 -2.49
CA HIS A 232 18.52 15.09 -2.19
C HIS A 232 17.57 15.75 -3.18
N HIS A 233 16.65 16.58 -2.69
CA HIS A 233 15.74 17.31 -3.56
C HIS A 233 16.48 18.38 -4.35
N LYS A 234 16.15 18.51 -5.64
CA LYS A 234 16.83 19.44 -6.55
C LYS A 234 16.59 20.87 -6.08
N GLY A 235 17.67 21.64 -5.92
CA GLY A 235 17.60 23.02 -5.42
C GLY A 235 17.50 23.13 -3.89
N HIS A 236 17.32 22.01 -3.18
CA HIS A 236 17.18 21.94 -1.72
C HIS A 236 18.05 20.81 -1.17
N SER A 237 19.36 21.02 -1.10
CA SER A 237 20.34 19.99 -0.71
C SER A 237 20.18 19.50 0.74
N ASP A 238 19.50 20.27 1.57
CA ASP A 238 19.16 19.95 2.95
C ASP A 238 17.89 19.08 3.09
N VAL A 239 17.12 18.95 2.02
CA VAL A 239 15.92 18.09 1.97
C VAL A 239 16.26 16.76 1.32
N ILE A 240 16.12 15.69 2.08
CA ILE A 240 16.34 14.31 1.64
C ILE A 240 14.99 13.59 1.61
N ILE A 241 14.71 12.93 0.49
CA ILE A 241 13.61 11.99 0.33
C ILE A 241 14.19 10.58 0.32
N ALA A 242 13.76 9.75 1.26
CA ALA A 242 14.15 8.34 1.34
C ALA A 242 12.94 7.45 1.10
N SER A 243 13.08 6.45 0.23
CA SER A 243 12.14 5.34 0.16
C SER A 243 12.53 4.31 1.22
N VAL A 244 11.59 3.86 2.03
CA VAL A 244 11.84 2.83 3.06
C VAL A 244 10.83 1.68 2.91
N PRO A 245 11.14 0.47 3.40
CA PRO A 245 10.29 -0.69 3.15
C PRO A 245 8.90 -0.57 3.76
N SER A 246 7.94 -1.23 3.12
CA SER A 246 6.61 -1.52 3.65
C SER A 246 6.19 -2.94 3.27
N MET A 247 5.28 -3.54 4.04
CA MET A 247 4.70 -4.85 3.75
C MET A 247 3.35 -4.66 3.05
N HIS A 248 3.38 -4.55 1.72
CA HIS A 248 2.18 -4.37 0.90
C HIS A 248 2.31 -5.11 -0.43
N SER A 249 1.49 -4.78 -1.43
CA SER A 249 1.63 -5.30 -2.79
C SER A 249 1.24 -4.25 -3.82
N SER A 250 1.57 -4.52 -5.08
CA SER A 250 1.15 -3.71 -6.22
C SER A 250 0.44 -4.58 -7.25
N HIS A 251 -0.32 -3.96 -8.16
CA HIS A 251 -1.00 -4.70 -9.22
C HIS A 251 0.00 -5.50 -10.08
N LYS A 252 -0.16 -6.82 -10.14
CA LYS A 252 0.76 -7.80 -10.79
C LYS A 252 2.18 -7.85 -10.20
N GLU A 253 2.46 -7.10 -9.15
CA GLU A 253 3.75 -7.06 -8.44
C GLU A 253 4.93 -6.64 -9.33
N GLU A 254 4.67 -5.97 -10.46
CA GLU A 254 5.71 -5.53 -11.41
C GLU A 254 6.44 -4.27 -10.93
N SER A 255 5.75 -3.42 -10.15
CA SER A 255 6.33 -2.29 -9.44
C SER A 255 6.49 -2.60 -7.95
N LEU A 256 7.46 -1.96 -7.32
CA LEU A 256 7.63 -1.95 -5.87
C LEU A 256 6.54 -1.07 -5.21
N TRP A 257 6.48 -1.12 -3.88
CA TRP A 257 5.68 -0.31 -2.98
C TRP A 257 6.60 0.18 -1.85
N CYS A 258 6.37 1.33 -1.24
CA CYS A 258 7.22 1.82 -0.16
C CYS A 258 6.50 2.78 0.79
N SER A 259 7.10 3.00 1.95
CA SER A 259 6.89 4.21 2.75
C SER A 259 7.95 5.25 2.38
N PHE A 260 7.77 6.49 2.81
CA PHE A 260 8.76 7.55 2.63
C PHE A 260 9.18 8.19 3.95
N VAL A 261 10.45 8.57 4.03
CA VAL A 261 10.94 9.53 5.01
C VAL A 261 11.33 10.81 4.28
N ILE A 262 10.83 11.94 4.78
CA ILE A 262 11.27 13.27 4.38
C ILE A 262 12.12 13.80 5.54
N LYS A 263 13.36 14.20 5.26
CA LYS A 263 14.27 14.76 6.25
C LYS A 263 14.72 16.14 5.80
N SER A 264 14.50 17.15 6.64
CA SER A 264 15.14 18.46 6.52
C SER A 264 16.23 18.63 7.59
N GLN A 265 16.71 19.86 7.77
CA GLN A 265 17.67 20.18 8.83
C GLN A 265 17.06 19.96 10.23
N ASN A 266 15.81 20.34 10.41
CA ASN A 266 15.15 20.39 11.72
C ASN A 266 14.03 19.38 11.89
N GLU A 267 13.38 18.97 10.80
CA GLU A 267 12.18 18.17 10.85
C GLU A 267 12.37 16.84 10.13
N ARG A 268 11.68 15.81 10.62
CA ARG A 268 11.61 14.52 9.93
C ARG A 268 10.17 14.05 9.92
N ILE A 269 9.73 13.63 8.74
CA ILE A 269 8.34 13.23 8.52
C ILE A 269 8.34 11.82 7.95
N PHE A 270 7.52 10.96 8.53
CA PHE A 270 7.29 9.61 8.04
C PHE A 270 5.92 9.53 7.35
N PHE A 271 5.92 9.21 6.06
CA PHE A 271 4.71 8.90 5.32
C PHE A 271 4.64 7.39 5.08
N CYS A 272 3.71 6.72 5.75
CA CYS A 272 3.68 5.26 5.77
C CYS A 272 3.21 4.62 4.45
N GLY A 273 2.30 5.29 3.73
CA GLY A 273 1.53 4.62 2.69
C GLY A 273 0.69 3.48 3.28
N ASP A 274 0.44 2.45 2.48
CA ASP A 274 -0.19 1.21 2.96
C ASP A 274 0.87 0.18 3.36
N THR A 275 0.62 -0.48 4.48
CA THR A 275 1.47 -1.57 4.96
C THR A 275 0.72 -2.42 5.98
N GLY A 276 1.01 -3.71 6.03
CA GLY A 276 0.79 -4.54 7.21
C GLY A 276 1.85 -4.28 8.28
N TYR A 277 1.65 -4.84 9.47
CA TYR A 277 2.53 -4.60 10.62
C TYR A 277 3.74 -5.53 10.67
N VAL A 278 4.94 -4.95 10.75
CA VAL A 278 6.22 -5.66 10.97
C VAL A 278 7.03 -4.90 12.03
N PRO A 279 7.07 -5.34 13.30
CA PRO A 279 7.71 -4.59 14.39
C PRO A 279 9.15 -4.21 14.10
N GLU A 280 9.96 -5.19 13.67
CA GLU A 280 11.39 -4.97 13.44
C GLU A 280 11.65 -4.01 12.24
N LEU A 281 10.71 -3.90 11.30
CA LEU A 281 10.79 -2.93 10.21
C LEU A 281 10.67 -1.50 10.75
N PHE A 282 9.62 -1.20 11.51
CA PHE A 282 9.40 0.13 12.09
C PHE A 282 10.53 0.53 13.04
N GLN A 283 11.00 -0.40 13.88
CA GLN A 283 12.17 -0.20 14.73
C GLN A 283 13.43 0.10 13.91
N SER A 284 13.61 -0.55 12.76
CA SER A 284 14.75 -0.29 11.88
C SER A 284 14.68 1.08 11.21
N ILE A 285 13.47 1.53 10.84
CA ILE A 285 13.24 2.88 10.33
C ILE A 285 13.54 3.91 11.42
N ARG A 286 13.07 3.69 12.66
CA ARG A 286 13.42 4.54 13.82
C ARG A 286 14.92 4.63 14.02
N ASP A 287 15.62 3.50 14.04
CA ASP A 287 17.05 3.45 14.35
C ASP A 287 17.89 4.28 13.34
N ILE A 288 17.39 4.46 12.11
CA ILE A 288 18.06 5.22 11.04
C ILE A 288 17.59 6.68 10.99
N TYR A 289 16.29 6.93 11.14
CA TYR A 289 15.66 8.20 10.78
C TYR A 289 15.00 8.97 11.92
N SER A 290 14.88 8.41 13.13
CA SER A 290 14.32 9.13 14.27
C SER A 290 15.24 10.27 14.76
N PRO A 291 14.73 11.25 15.54
CA PRO A 291 13.32 11.49 15.90
C PRO A 291 12.48 12.05 14.75
N PHE A 292 11.20 11.67 14.73
CA PHE A 292 10.18 12.16 13.80
C PHE A 292 9.29 13.22 14.44
N THR A 293 8.99 14.25 13.68
CA THR A 293 8.02 15.30 14.04
C THR A 293 6.62 14.85 13.70
N PHE A 294 6.42 14.45 12.44
CA PHE A 294 5.15 13.95 11.94
C PHE A 294 5.26 12.51 11.48
N ALA A 295 4.21 11.71 11.72
CA ALA A 295 3.98 10.48 11.00
C ALA A 295 2.54 10.38 10.50
N ALA A 296 2.34 10.03 9.24
CA ALA A 296 1.02 9.70 8.69
C ALA A 296 0.91 8.18 8.63
N LEU A 297 0.05 7.59 9.47
CA LEU A 297 -0.08 6.14 9.64
C LEU A 297 -1.49 5.67 9.23
N PRO A 298 -1.64 4.66 8.37
CA PRO A 298 -2.95 4.16 7.96
C PRO A 298 -3.64 3.48 9.13
N ILE A 299 -4.96 3.71 9.28
CA ILE A 299 -5.78 3.08 10.32
C ILE A 299 -7.05 2.41 9.77
N GLY A 300 -7.29 2.46 8.46
CA GLY A 300 -8.45 1.85 7.81
C GLY A 300 -8.06 0.78 6.79
N THR A 301 -9.06 0.08 6.26
CA THR A 301 -8.92 -1.07 5.35
C THR A 301 -8.35 -2.32 6.01
N PHE A 302 -8.91 -2.74 7.15
CA PHE A 302 -8.34 -3.85 7.93
C PHE A 302 -9.26 -5.06 8.14
N GLU A 303 -10.55 -5.00 7.80
CA GLU A 303 -11.46 -6.15 7.89
C GLU A 303 -11.82 -6.79 6.53
N PRO A 304 -11.77 -8.12 6.39
CA PRO A 304 -11.44 -9.10 7.42
C PRO A 304 -9.92 -9.27 7.60
N GLN A 305 -9.51 -9.43 8.86
CA GLN A 305 -8.10 -9.66 9.24
C GLN A 305 -7.44 -10.84 8.52
N THR A 306 -8.19 -11.91 8.23
CA THR A 306 -7.68 -13.09 7.50
C THR A 306 -7.17 -12.76 6.10
N MET A 307 -7.66 -11.66 5.50
CA MET A 307 -7.29 -11.20 4.17
C MET A 307 -6.32 -10.03 4.21
N LEU A 308 -6.61 -9.04 5.05
CA LEU A 308 -5.99 -7.73 4.95
C LEU A 308 -4.79 -7.54 5.88
N LYS A 309 -4.60 -8.39 6.90
CA LYS A 309 -3.53 -8.21 7.89
C LYS A 309 -2.11 -8.11 7.31
N SER A 310 -1.85 -8.81 6.20
CA SER A 310 -0.52 -8.74 5.54
C SER A 310 -0.34 -7.49 4.67
N LEU A 311 -1.40 -6.71 4.43
CA LEU A 311 -1.42 -5.57 3.53
C LEU A 311 -1.74 -4.24 4.25
N HIS A 312 -2.51 -4.30 5.34
CA HIS A 312 -2.98 -3.15 6.08
C HIS A 312 -2.90 -3.42 7.59
N MET A 313 -2.39 -2.42 8.32
CA MET A 313 -2.50 -2.36 9.77
C MET A 313 -3.94 -2.05 10.19
N ASN A 314 -4.37 -2.65 11.30
CA ASN A 314 -5.50 -2.11 12.05
C ASN A 314 -5.06 -0.94 12.96
N PRO A 315 -5.99 -0.22 13.62
CA PRO A 315 -5.63 0.89 14.49
C PRO A 315 -4.74 0.51 15.68
N GLU A 316 -4.88 -0.69 16.24
CA GLU A 316 -4.02 -1.17 17.33
C GLU A 316 -2.57 -1.38 16.83
N GLU A 317 -2.40 -2.00 15.67
CA GLU A 317 -1.11 -2.19 15.01
C GLU A 317 -0.50 -0.87 14.57
N ALA A 318 -1.32 0.11 14.14
CA ALA A 318 -0.85 1.46 13.84
C ALA A 318 -0.32 2.15 15.09
N VAL A 319 -0.97 1.98 16.25
CA VAL A 319 -0.48 2.48 17.55
C VAL A 319 0.85 1.83 17.92
N GLN A 320 1.00 0.52 17.68
CA GLN A 320 2.28 -0.14 17.89
C GLN A 320 3.36 0.35 16.92
N ALA A 321 3.03 0.59 15.65
CA ALA A 321 3.95 1.17 14.68
C ALA A 321 4.39 2.58 15.09
N HIS A 322 3.49 3.40 15.64
CA HIS A 322 3.82 4.70 16.22
C HIS A 322 4.90 4.57 17.33
N LEU A 323 4.71 3.64 18.27
CA LEU A 323 5.68 3.38 19.34
C LEU A 323 7.01 2.83 18.80
N ASP A 324 6.96 1.89 17.86
CA ASP A 324 8.15 1.27 17.26
C ASP A 324 8.95 2.25 16.38
N LEU A 325 8.28 3.27 15.81
CA LEU A 325 8.92 4.42 15.15
C LEU A 325 9.60 5.38 16.14
N GLY A 326 9.48 5.15 17.45
CA GLY A 326 10.05 5.97 18.51
C GLY A 326 9.15 7.14 18.91
N SER A 327 7.82 6.93 18.91
CA SER A 327 6.81 7.91 19.29
C SER A 327 6.98 9.27 18.59
N PRO A 328 6.78 9.35 17.25
CA PRO A 328 6.78 10.62 16.52
C PRO A 328 5.96 11.68 17.25
N ARG A 329 6.46 12.93 17.35
CA ARG A 329 5.84 13.99 18.16
C ARG A 329 4.33 14.10 17.91
N ILE A 330 3.91 14.04 16.65
CA ILE A 330 2.51 13.95 16.25
C ILE A 330 2.35 12.89 15.15
N SER A 331 1.54 11.87 15.40
CA SER A 331 1.05 10.94 14.40
C SER A 331 -0.40 11.23 14.03
N ILE A 332 -0.71 11.15 12.75
CA ILE A 332 -2.02 11.42 12.18
C ILE A 332 -2.53 10.15 11.50
N GLY A 333 -3.71 9.69 11.92
CA GLY A 333 -4.38 8.53 11.34
C GLY A 333 -4.94 8.87 9.95
N VAL A 334 -4.46 8.16 8.93
CA VAL A 334 -4.86 8.32 7.52
C VAL A 334 -5.50 7.04 6.97
N HIS A 335 -5.86 7.03 5.68
CA HIS A 335 -6.42 5.86 4.98
C HIS A 335 -7.76 5.35 5.56
N TRP A 336 -8.56 6.26 6.13
CA TRP A 336 -9.89 5.96 6.67
C TRP A 336 -10.90 7.06 6.30
N GLY A 337 -12.19 6.77 6.48
CA GLY A 337 -13.29 7.75 6.33
C GLY A 337 -13.50 8.28 4.89
N THR A 338 -12.70 7.84 3.91
CA THR A 338 -12.71 8.41 2.56
C THR A 338 -13.30 7.44 1.54
N PHE A 339 -12.83 6.20 1.53
CA PHE A 339 -13.38 5.12 0.71
C PHE A 339 -13.73 3.94 1.63
N MET A 340 -14.83 3.24 1.35
CA MET A 340 -15.06 1.92 1.92
C MET A 340 -14.40 0.87 1.04
N LYS A 341 -13.23 0.37 1.48
CA LYS A 341 -12.43 -0.64 0.77
C LYS A 341 -12.50 -2.03 1.41
N SER A 342 -13.25 -2.16 2.50
CA SER A 342 -13.22 -3.28 3.43
C SER A 342 -14.50 -3.28 4.29
N ASN A 343 -14.62 -4.26 5.18
CA ASN A 343 -15.88 -4.57 5.86
C ASN A 343 -16.07 -3.86 7.21
N GLU A 344 -15.08 -3.11 7.70
CA GLU A 344 -15.23 -2.44 8.99
C GLU A 344 -16.27 -1.31 8.94
N PRO A 345 -16.98 -1.03 10.05
CA PRO A 345 -17.79 0.18 10.15
C PRO A 345 -16.95 1.44 9.92
N TYR A 346 -17.47 2.41 9.17
CA TYR A 346 -16.69 3.56 8.68
C TYR A 346 -16.03 4.42 9.79
N LEU A 347 -16.60 4.47 11.00
CA LEU A 347 -16.02 5.17 12.18
C LEU A 347 -15.19 4.27 13.10
N SER A 348 -15.22 2.95 12.89
CA SER A 348 -14.45 2.03 13.73
C SER A 348 -12.93 2.29 13.71
N PRO A 349 -12.30 2.80 12.62
CA PRO A 349 -10.90 3.20 12.66
C PRO A 349 -10.59 4.22 13.76
N ILE A 350 -11.40 5.28 13.89
CA ILE A 350 -11.20 6.31 14.93
C ILE A 350 -11.39 5.72 16.31
N GLN A 351 -12.50 4.99 16.51
CA GLN A 351 -12.87 4.44 17.80
C GLN A 351 -11.77 3.52 18.33
N GLN A 352 -11.31 2.58 17.49
CA GLN A 352 -10.24 1.66 17.86
C GLN A 352 -8.91 2.36 18.05
N LEU A 353 -8.61 3.44 17.31
CA LEU A 353 -7.42 4.25 17.56
C LEU A 353 -7.45 4.86 18.96
N ILE A 354 -8.55 5.54 19.32
CA ILE A 354 -8.72 6.17 20.63
C ILE A 354 -8.64 5.12 21.75
N ASP A 355 -9.33 4.00 21.59
CA ASP A 355 -9.34 2.90 22.57
C ASP A 355 -7.98 2.23 22.72
N SER A 356 -7.18 2.17 21.65
CA SER A 356 -5.84 1.59 21.68
C SER A 356 -4.81 2.56 22.25
N TYR A 357 -4.85 3.83 21.82
CA TYR A 357 -3.88 4.85 22.22
C TYR A 357 -4.07 5.30 23.68
N SER A 358 -5.31 5.34 24.18
CA SER A 358 -5.60 5.68 25.59
C SER A 358 -5.04 4.69 26.62
N LYS A 359 -4.61 3.50 26.17
CA LYS A 359 -3.98 2.48 27.03
C LYS A 359 -2.47 2.66 27.17
N ILE A 360 -1.86 3.61 26.45
CA ILE A 360 -0.43 3.93 26.56
C ILE A 360 -0.18 4.72 27.85
N GLU A 361 0.95 4.46 28.51
CA GLU A 361 1.34 5.06 29.80
C GLU A 361 1.37 6.60 29.78
N GLU A 362 1.05 7.23 30.92
CA GLU A 362 0.93 8.69 31.11
C GLU A 362 2.19 9.52 30.79
N ASN A 363 3.35 8.88 30.59
CA ASN A 363 4.63 9.57 30.36
C ASN A 363 4.95 9.83 28.87
N ASP A 364 4.13 9.34 27.92
CA ASP A 364 4.33 9.64 26.50
C ASP A 364 3.81 11.05 26.17
N THR A 365 4.74 11.96 25.84
CA THR A 365 4.40 13.33 25.43
C THR A 365 3.99 13.45 23.96
N SER A 366 4.09 12.37 23.20
CA SER A 366 3.66 12.33 21.81
C SER A 366 2.13 12.25 21.69
N ARG A 367 1.64 12.48 20.48
CA ARG A 367 0.20 12.47 20.18
C ARG A 367 -0.04 11.57 19.00
N PHE A 368 -1.02 10.67 19.08
CA PHE A 368 -1.60 10.00 17.92
C PHE A 368 -3.07 10.38 17.82
N ILE A 369 -3.40 11.18 16.81
CA ILE A 369 -4.72 11.76 16.61
C ILE A 369 -5.29 11.41 15.24
N THR A 370 -6.60 11.56 15.09
CA THR A 370 -7.24 11.81 13.79
C THR A 370 -7.62 13.28 13.68
N THR A 371 -7.93 13.73 12.47
CA THR A 371 -8.35 15.11 12.22
C THR A 371 -9.58 15.11 11.31
N SER A 372 -10.24 16.26 11.20
CA SER A 372 -11.24 16.48 10.16
C SER A 372 -10.57 16.53 8.78
N PHE A 373 -11.34 16.31 7.71
CA PHE A 373 -10.84 16.53 6.35
C PHE A 373 -10.46 17.99 6.17
N GLY A 374 -9.24 18.25 5.71
CA GLY A 374 -8.69 19.57 5.46
C GLY A 374 -8.13 20.28 6.71
N GLU A 375 -8.18 19.64 7.88
CA GLU A 375 -7.63 20.22 9.09
C GLU A 375 -6.10 20.24 9.04
N THR A 376 -5.50 21.35 9.47
CA THR A 376 -4.06 21.59 9.42
C THR A 376 -3.47 21.54 10.82
N ILE A 377 -2.50 20.67 11.03
CA ILE A 377 -1.78 20.50 12.28
C ILE A 377 -0.36 21.06 12.13
N PHE A 378 0.07 21.90 13.07
CA PHE A 378 1.39 22.51 13.09
C PHE A 378 2.33 21.76 14.03
N ALA A 379 3.62 21.75 13.68
CA ALA A 379 4.67 21.00 14.36
C ALA A 379 4.81 21.34 15.85
#